data_AF-A0A7J2KM47-F1
#
_entry.id   AF-A0A7J2KM47-F1
#
_cell.length_a   1.000
_cell.length_b   1.000
_cell.length_c   1.000
_cell.angle_alpha   90.00
_cell.angle_beta   90.00
_cell.angle_gamma   90.00
#
_symmetry.space_group_name_H-M   'P 1'
#
loop_
_entity.id
_entity.type
_entity.pdbx_description
1 polymer ?
#
loop_
_entity_poly.entity_id
_entity_poly.type
_entity_poly.pdbx_seq_one_letter_code
_entity_poly.pdbx_strand_id
1 'polypeptide(L)'
;MGEEPKIKMNISVIRQKLYILNKQRTKHIFRLVHGKPMVLGLPHNVFRKCGKSNCKCAKGERHGPYPALSVNKDGKQKIVMIKKADVAFVLEEANRYKYYQETLAKIRRINKEIDELLGQIKLSTIRSYP
;
A
#
# COMPACT_ATOMS: atom_id res chain seq x y z
N MET A 1 31.51 28.02 -30.84
CA MET A 1 31.26 27.47 -29.48
C MET A 1 29.76 27.32 -29.35
N GLY A 2 29.17 26.24 -29.85
CA GLY A 2 29.22 24.90 -29.26
C GLY A 2 27.79 24.60 -28.81
N GLU A 3 26.92 24.27 -29.77
CA GLU A 3 25.53 23.91 -29.49
C GLU A 3 25.51 22.64 -28.64
N GLU A 4 25.11 22.76 -27.38
CA GLU A 4 24.90 21.60 -26.52
C GLU A 4 23.74 20.75 -27.08
N PRO A 5 23.89 19.41 -27.12
CA PRO A 5 22.88 18.54 -27.68
C PRO A 5 21.67 18.53 -26.73
N LYS A 6 20.63 19.31 -27.06
CA LYS A 6 19.32 19.18 -26.44
C LYS A 6 18.81 17.77 -26.75
N ILE A 7 18.92 16.86 -25.79
CA ILE A 7 18.21 15.57 -25.82
C ILE A 7 16.75 15.91 -26.13
N LYS A 8 16.32 15.59 -27.36
CA LYS A 8 15.02 15.98 -27.89
C LYS A 8 13.97 15.06 -27.26
N MET A 9 13.63 15.35 -26.01
CA MET A 9 12.66 14.57 -25.25
C MET A 9 11.29 14.67 -25.92
N ASN A 10 10.63 13.53 -26.10
CA ASN A 10 9.35 13.47 -26.76
C ASN A 10 8.22 13.88 -25.80
N ILE A 11 7.91 15.18 -25.78
CA ILE A 11 6.85 15.77 -24.95
C ILE A 11 5.50 15.08 -25.19
N SER A 12 5.22 14.63 -26.42
CA SER A 12 3.95 13.94 -26.74
C SER A 12 3.81 12.63 -25.98
N VAL A 13 4.88 11.83 -25.91
CA VAL A 13 4.90 10.57 -25.15
C VAL A 13 4.68 10.84 -23.65
N ILE A 14 5.34 11.86 -23.09
CA ILE A 14 5.16 12.21 -21.67
C ILE A 14 3.72 12.65 -21.39
N ARG A 15 3.12 13.46 -22.26
CA ARG A 15 1.70 13.87 -22.12
C ARG A 15 0.75 12.68 -22.10
N GLN A 16 0.94 11.72 -23.01
CA GLN A 16 0.13 10.49 -23.04
C GLN A 16 0.29 9.68 -21.76
N LYS A 17 1.52 9.54 -21.27
CA LYS A 17 1.80 8.84 -20.02
C LYS A 17 1.16 9.53 -18.81
N LEU A 18 1.29 10.85 -18.72
CA LEU A 18 0.64 11.66 -17.67
C LEU A 18 -0.88 11.52 -17.70
N TYR A 19 -1.51 11.47 -18.88
CA TYR A 19 -2.94 11.24 -19.01
C TYR A 19 -3.37 9.88 -18.43
N ILE A 20 -2.65 8.81 -18.79
CA ILE A 20 -2.93 7.46 -18.29
C ILE A 20 -2.77 7.39 -16.76
N LEU A 21 -1.66 7.94 -16.24
CA LEU A 21 -1.38 7.97 -14.80
C LEU A 21 -2.44 8.76 -14.03
N ASN A 22 -2.87 9.92 -14.53
CA ASN A 22 -3.96 10.68 -13.91
C ASN A 22 -5.28 9.92 -13.91
N LYS A 23 -5.64 9.27 -15.02
CA LYS A 23 -6.85 8.44 -15.09
C LYS A 23 -6.82 7.31 -14.04
N GLN A 24 -5.68 6.63 -13.89
CA GLN A 24 -5.50 5.59 -12.88
C GLN A 24 -5.56 6.18 -11.45
N ARG A 25 -4.89 7.30 -11.20
CA ARG A 25 -4.88 8.00 -9.91
C ARG A 25 -6.30 8.36 -9.49
N THR A 26 -7.06 8.99 -10.37
CA THR A 26 -8.45 9.38 -10.12
C THR A 26 -9.32 8.16 -9.80
N LYS A 27 -9.17 7.06 -10.55
CA LYS A 27 -9.87 5.79 -10.27
C LYS A 27 -9.53 5.26 -8.87
N HIS A 28 -8.27 5.33 -8.45
CA HIS A 28 -7.86 4.91 -7.11
C HIS A 28 -8.38 5.83 -6.01
N ILE A 29 -8.41 7.14 -6.22
CA ILE A 29 -8.98 8.09 -5.28
C ILE A 29 -10.45 7.75 -5.04
N PHE A 30 -11.26 7.62 -6.09
CA PHE A 30 -12.69 7.30 -5.93
C PHE A 30 -12.96 5.94 -5.27
N ARG A 31 -12.02 4.98 -5.38
CA ARG A 31 -12.08 3.72 -4.63
C ARG A 31 -11.87 3.86 -3.13
N LEU A 32 -11.41 5.01 -2.63
CA LEU A 32 -11.19 5.25 -1.20
C LEU A 32 -12.33 6.04 -0.54
N VAL A 33 -13.17 6.74 -1.31
CA VAL A 33 -14.15 7.72 -0.77
C VAL A 33 -15.53 7.10 -0.48
N HIS A 34 -15.62 5.79 -0.24
CA HIS A 34 -16.93 5.11 -0.09
C HIS A 34 -17.45 5.00 1.38
N GLY A 35 -16.82 5.69 2.34
CA GLY A 35 -17.37 5.91 3.70
C GLY A 35 -17.64 4.68 4.59
N LYS A 36 -17.24 3.48 4.16
CA LYS A 36 -17.48 2.24 4.93
C LYS A 36 -16.54 2.17 6.15
N PRO A 37 -17.01 1.70 7.32
CA PRO A 37 -16.18 1.56 8.51
C PRO A 37 -14.98 0.62 8.29
N MET A 38 -13.91 0.82 9.06
CA MET A 38 -12.68 0.03 8.97
C MET A 38 -12.11 -0.20 10.36
N VAL A 39 -11.50 -1.36 10.58
CA VAL A 39 -10.76 -1.66 11.81
C VAL A 39 -9.26 -1.50 11.52
N LEU A 40 -8.58 -0.74 12.37
CA LEU A 40 -7.14 -0.57 12.30
C LEU A 40 -6.43 -1.93 12.50
N GLY A 41 -5.65 -2.33 11.50
CA GLY A 41 -4.82 -3.53 11.57
C GLY A 41 -4.93 -4.38 10.31
N LEU A 42 -3.94 -5.23 10.11
CA LEU A 42 -3.93 -6.21 9.02
C LEU A 42 -4.41 -7.56 9.54
N PRO A 43 -5.29 -8.27 8.81
CA PRO A 43 -5.65 -9.64 9.14
C PRO A 43 -4.41 -10.52 9.31
N HIS A 44 -4.37 -11.29 10.40
CA HIS A 44 -3.26 -12.14 10.77
C HIS A 44 -3.76 -13.45 11.39
N ASN A 45 -2.95 -14.51 11.31
CA ASN A 45 -3.25 -15.80 11.91
C ASN A 45 -2.17 -16.16 12.92
N VAL A 46 -2.59 -16.47 14.14
CA VAL A 46 -1.69 -16.91 15.21
C VAL A 46 -1.79 -18.42 15.36
N PHE A 47 -0.64 -19.06 15.57
CA PHE A 47 -0.53 -20.48 15.88
C PHE A 47 0.17 -20.68 17.21
N ARG A 48 -0.35 -21.57 18.08
CA ARG A 48 0.13 -21.74 19.47
C ARG A 48 0.42 -23.20 19.82
N LYS A 49 1.28 -23.39 20.82
CA LYS A 49 1.45 -24.68 21.52
C LYS A 49 0.52 -24.73 22.73
N CYS A 50 0.00 -25.90 23.08
CA CYS A 50 -0.85 -26.09 24.27
C CYS A 50 -0.06 -26.48 25.54
N GLY A 51 1.25 -26.70 25.44
CA GLY A 51 2.11 -27.06 26.57
C GLY A 51 2.13 -28.55 26.94
N LYS A 52 1.21 -29.37 26.40
CA LYS A 52 1.22 -30.83 26.61
C LYS A 52 2.32 -31.49 25.78
N SER A 53 3.17 -32.27 26.43
CA SER A 53 4.30 -32.98 25.79
C SER A 53 3.84 -34.03 24.77
N ASN A 54 2.68 -34.65 24.99
CA ASN A 54 2.11 -35.66 24.09
C ASN A 54 1.29 -35.08 22.92
N CYS A 55 1.12 -33.75 22.83
CA CYS A 55 0.33 -33.15 21.77
C CYS A 55 1.13 -33.00 20.46
N LYS A 56 0.46 -33.16 19.31
CA LYS A 56 1.06 -32.93 17.98
C LYS A 56 1.67 -31.53 17.83
N CYS A 57 1.17 -30.52 18.56
CA CYS A 57 1.75 -29.18 18.57
C CYS A 57 3.17 -29.10 19.14
N ALA A 58 3.57 -30.06 19.98
CA ALA A 58 4.94 -30.16 20.46
C ALA A 58 5.90 -30.62 19.34
N LYS A 59 5.39 -31.39 18.37
CA LYS A 59 6.14 -31.96 17.24
C LYS A 59 6.15 -31.08 15.98
N GLY A 60 5.51 -29.92 16.01
CA GLY A 60 5.51 -28.94 14.92
C GLY A 60 4.13 -28.49 14.45
N GLU A 61 3.09 -29.29 14.68
CA GLU A 61 1.70 -29.01 14.26
C GLU A 61 0.98 -28.07 15.24
N ARG A 62 1.36 -26.79 15.25
CA ARG A 62 0.79 -25.80 16.17
C ARG A 62 -0.72 -25.65 16.00
N HIS A 63 -1.43 -25.44 17.11
CA HIS A 63 -2.87 -25.16 17.10
C HIS A 63 -3.17 -23.82 16.45
N GLY A 64 -4.24 -23.78 15.66
CA GLY A 64 -4.69 -22.60 14.93
C GLY A 64 -5.29 -22.99 13.58
N PRO A 65 -5.49 -22.03 12.66
CA PRO A 65 -5.21 -20.60 12.84
C PRO A 65 -6.20 -19.93 13.80
N TYR A 66 -5.69 -19.07 14.68
CA TYR A 66 -6.52 -18.17 15.48
C TYR A 66 -6.53 -16.77 14.84
N PRO A 67 -7.70 -16.23 14.46
CA PRO A 67 -7.80 -14.90 13.87
C PRO A 67 -7.28 -13.81 14.81
N ALA A 68 -6.45 -12.93 14.26
CA ALA A 68 -5.84 -11.81 14.95
C ALA A 68 -5.67 -10.61 14.00
N LEU A 69 -5.34 -9.46 14.57
CA LEU A 69 -4.92 -8.27 13.85
C LEU A 69 -3.47 -7.96 14.16
N SER A 70 -2.69 -7.66 13.14
CA SER A 70 -1.38 -7.05 13.27
C SER A 70 -1.52 -5.53 13.19
N VAL A 71 -1.24 -4.85 14.29
CA VAL A 71 -1.32 -3.39 14.41
C VAL A 71 0.07 -2.80 14.67
N ASN A 72 0.38 -1.65 14.08
CA ASN A 72 1.53 -0.86 14.52
C ASN A 72 1.05 0.10 15.61
N LYS A 73 1.62 -0.01 16.81
CA LYS A 73 1.34 0.87 17.95
C LYS A 73 2.67 1.37 18.50
N ASP A 74 2.86 2.69 18.48
CA ASP A 74 4.07 3.36 18.98
C ASP A 74 5.37 2.87 18.29
N GLY A 75 5.31 2.66 16.97
CA GLY A 75 6.43 2.16 16.18
C GLY A 75 6.70 0.66 16.31
N LYS A 76 5.95 -0.06 17.15
CA LYS A 76 6.11 -1.51 17.38
C LYS A 76 4.92 -2.30 16.84
N GLN A 77 5.21 -3.43 16.20
CA GLN A 77 4.17 -4.37 15.77
C GLN A 77 3.59 -5.10 16.98
N LYS A 78 2.26 -5.10 17.12
CA LYS A 78 1.53 -5.82 18.15
C LYS A 78 0.48 -6.71 17.49
N ILE A 79 0.25 -7.88 18.08
CA ILE A 79 -0.79 -8.81 17.66
C ILE A 79 -1.95 -8.72 18.64
N VAL A 80 -3.14 -8.42 18.13
CA VAL A 80 -4.38 -8.33 18.89
C VAL A 80 -5.27 -9.50 18.50
N MET A 81 -5.60 -10.37 19.44
CA MET A 81 -6.49 -11.51 19.19
C MET A 81 -7.92 -11.02 18.97
N ILE A 82 -8.63 -11.60 18.00
CA ILE A 82 -10.04 -11.29 17.76
C ILE A 82 -10.89 -12.24 18.62
N LYS A 83 -11.91 -11.70 19.30
CA LYS A 83 -12.88 -12.53 20.04
C LYS A 83 -13.66 -13.40 19.05
N LYS A 84 -13.98 -14.64 19.42
CA LYS A 84 -14.68 -15.58 18.53
C LYS A 84 -15.99 -15.01 17.96
N ALA A 85 -16.75 -14.27 18.77
CA ALA A 85 -18.00 -13.63 18.35
C ALA A 85 -17.80 -12.52 17.30
N ASP A 86 -16.62 -11.90 17.28
CA ASP A 86 -16.35 -10.70 16.47
C ASP A 86 -15.61 -11.02 15.16
N VAL A 87 -15.16 -12.27 14.98
CA VAL A 87 -14.29 -12.68 13.87
C VAL A 87 -14.83 -12.25 12.51
N ALA A 88 -16.12 -12.49 12.26
CA ALA A 88 -16.72 -12.23 10.95
C ALA A 88 -16.62 -10.75 10.57
N PHE A 89 -17.16 -9.85 11.38
CA PHE A 89 -17.18 -8.43 11.05
C PHE A 89 -15.79 -7.81 11.16
N VAL A 90 -15.00 -8.12 12.20
CA VAL A 90 -13.66 -7.52 12.39
C VAL A 90 -12.72 -7.86 11.23
N LEU A 91 -12.76 -9.11 10.73
CA LEU A 91 -11.95 -9.47 9.56
C LEU A 91 -12.42 -8.74 8.30
N GLU A 92 -13.72 -8.57 8.11
CA GLU A 92 -14.27 -7.81 6.99
C GLU A 92 -13.79 -6.34 7.03
N GLU A 93 -13.88 -5.70 8.19
CA GLU A 93 -13.45 -4.30 8.39
C GLU A 93 -11.93 -4.13 8.27
N ALA A 94 -11.15 -5.09 8.76
CA ALA A 94 -9.70 -5.10 8.64
C ALA A 94 -9.25 -5.35 7.18
N ASN A 95 -10.00 -6.13 6.41
CA ASN A 95 -9.76 -6.27 4.97
C ASN A 95 -10.04 -4.96 4.23
N ARG A 96 -11.07 -4.20 4.63
CA ARG A 96 -11.27 -2.83 4.10
C ARG A 96 -10.11 -1.91 4.42
N TYR A 97 -9.60 -1.95 5.67
CA TYR A 97 -8.40 -1.19 6.06
C TYR A 97 -7.18 -1.56 5.20
N LYS A 98 -6.92 -2.87 5.04
CA LYS A 98 -5.84 -3.37 4.18
C LYS A 98 -5.97 -2.84 2.75
N TYR A 99 -7.15 -2.98 2.15
CA TYR A 99 -7.43 -2.49 0.81
C TYR A 99 -7.20 -0.98 0.67
N TYR A 100 -7.62 -0.21 1.69
CA TYR A 100 -7.41 1.23 1.76
C TYR A 100 -5.91 1.57 1.71
N GLN A 101 -5.11 0.93 2.55
CA GLN A 101 -3.66 1.16 2.61
C GLN A 101 -2.96 0.77 1.30
N GLU A 102 -3.30 -0.37 0.71
CA GLU A 102 -2.74 -0.81 -0.58
C GLU A 102 -3.10 0.14 -1.72
N THR A 103 -4.34 0.65 -1.72
CA THR A 103 -4.80 1.61 -2.74
C THR A 103 -4.13 2.97 -2.55
N LEU A 104 -3.93 3.42 -1.32
CA LEU A 104 -3.17 4.62 -1.02
C LEU A 104 -1.70 4.49 -1.46
N ALA A 105 -1.09 3.32 -1.26
CA ALA A 105 0.26 3.03 -1.76
C ALA A 105 0.35 3.06 -3.30
N LYS A 106 -0.70 2.63 -4.02
CA LYS A 106 -0.79 2.79 -5.49
C LYS A 106 -0.82 4.26 -5.89
N ILE A 107 -1.62 5.08 -5.21
CA ILE A 107 -1.69 6.54 -5.46
C ILE A 107 -0.31 7.19 -5.25
N ARG A 108 0.39 6.86 -4.15
CA ARG A 108 1.72 7.39 -3.86
C ARG A 108 2.75 7.04 -4.94
N ARG A 109 2.73 5.80 -5.44
CA ARG A 109 3.59 5.39 -6.56
C ARG A 109 3.30 6.18 -7.83
N ILE A 110 2.02 6.37 -8.17
CA ILE A 110 1.64 7.17 -9.34
C ILE A 110 2.09 8.63 -9.19
N ASN A 111 1.93 9.23 -8.01
CA ASN A 111 2.40 10.60 -7.76
C ASN A 111 3.91 10.71 -7.97
N LYS A 112 4.69 9.76 -7.42
CA LYS A 112 6.14 9.72 -7.63
C LYS A 112 6.51 9.67 -9.12
N GLU A 113 5.84 8.82 -9.89
CA GLU A 113 6.09 8.70 -11.33
C GLU A 113 5.70 9.97 -12.11
N ILE A 114 4.61 10.65 -11.71
CA ILE A 114 4.25 11.95 -12.28
C ILE A 114 5.34 12.98 -11.98
N ASP A 115 5.82 13.05 -10.73
CA ASP A 115 6.86 14.01 -10.32
C ASP A 115 8.17 13.77 -11.09
N GLU A 116 8.56 12.51 -11.30
CA GLU A 116 9.72 12.14 -12.11
C GLU A 116 9.57 12.62 -13.57
N LEU A 117 8.41 12.42 -14.20
CA LEU A 117 8.14 12.88 -15.58
C LEU A 117 8.16 14.41 -15.69
N LEU A 118 7.60 15.11 -14.70
CA LEU A 118 7.62 16.58 -14.66
C LEU A 118 9.06 17.10 -14.44
N GLY A 119 9.85 16.41 -13.61
CA GLY A 119 11.27 16.71 -13.40
C GLY A 119 12.08 16.59 -14.69
N GLN A 120 11.82 15.55 -15.50
CA GLN A 120 12.43 15.41 -16.82
C GLN A 120 12.10 16.63 -17.71
N ILE A 121 10.82 17.01 -17.82
CA ILE A 121 10.39 18.20 -18.59
C ILE A 121 11.12 19.46 -18.10
N LYS A 122 11.17 19.69 -16.79
CA LYS A 122 11.86 20.83 -16.19
C LYS A 122 13.32 20.90 -16.64
N LEU A 123 14.08 19.80 -16.53
CA LEU A 123 15.49 19.76 -16.94
C LEU A 123 15.70 20.10 -18.41
N SER A 124 14.78 19.70 -19.29
CA SER A 124 14.87 19.99 -20.73
C SER A 124 14.47 21.41 -21.13
N THR A 125 13.81 22.15 -20.23
CA THR A 125 13.24 23.47 -20.49
C THR A 125 13.96 24.58 -19.73
N ILE A 126 14.77 24.23 -18.72
CA ILE A 126 15.65 25.19 -18.03
C ILE A 126 16.66 25.75 -19.01
N ARG A 127 16.82 27.08 -18.97
CA ARG A 127 17.95 27.80 -19.55
C ARG A 127 18.57 28.67 -18.45
N SER A 128 19.89 28.70 -18.36
CA SER A 128 20.58 29.63 -17.46
C SER A 128 20.51 31.05 -18.03
N TYR A 129 20.26 32.02 -17.15
CA TYR A 129 20.41 33.45 -17.43
C TYR A 129 21.73 33.92 -16.79
N PRO A 130 22.56 34.74 -17.45
CA PRO A 130 23.80 35.27 -16.88
C PRO A 130 23.58 36.18 -15.67
#